data_AF-A0A933ZPU0-F1
#
_entry.id   AF-A0A933ZPU0-F1
#
_cell.length_a   1.000
_cell.length_b   1.000
_cell.length_c   1.000
_cell.angle_alpha   90.00
_cell.angle_beta   90.00
_cell.angle_gamma   90.00
#
_symmetry.space_group_name_H-M   'P 1'
#
loop_
_entity.id
_entity.type
_entity.pdbx_description
1 polymer ?
#
loop_
_entity_poly.entity_id
_entity_poly.type
_entity_poly.pdbx_seq_one_letter_code
_entity_poly.pdbx_strand_id
1 'polypeptide(L)'
;MKVSHGALLAGVGLLAAMALGLQHDPQLRQRLLDWFHGDEGQVAREIADKVRMAGGESTGPVEVTGNEVRLLDGKLRLVISDRKAQGDRPATAHLHVAAMIPNGPEGGLDACIFGLGATRNEALSDAAAVYAGWALPPIRSLVKPQTTAAARLCSGTEEWGVPGFRGYIGLLGMGGSKDEKEEVGEGLGHAPLFSGLSKLPTDGRAHLLKVVLMTDNGAWRRTLELDGEATAVNQEVWNGVPSPNGVMSVVGFAAFQKRDRHADEDARKAALKRLDSREPWLFGEDTCPADAMPDAFIDGSYSAEACQGGRILDCLEECEQGAASSCYSAALEVEKPRAVSTRAVALFLRACRLGFASACTNVAATRESAAEATGNPSVIDDCSVRTYEAVCQRASDPWACTMFGGALLKGVRGPREVERAREVLGKSCKHGRDDPACAAAASLLKELDEPHQAQ
;
A
#
# COMPACT_ATOMS: atom_id res chain seq x y z
N MET A 1 -21.13 -57.69 -16.57
CA MET A 1 -20.74 -58.06 -15.18
C MET A 1 -21.94 -57.79 -14.27
N LYS A 2 -22.47 -58.80 -13.56
CA LYS A 2 -23.53 -58.61 -12.57
C LYS A 2 -22.88 -58.22 -11.25
N VAL A 3 -22.89 -56.93 -10.91
CA VAL A 3 -22.53 -56.48 -9.57
C VAL A 3 -23.62 -56.99 -8.63
N SER A 4 -23.26 -57.76 -7.60
CA SER A 4 -24.25 -58.29 -6.66
C SER A 4 -24.84 -57.13 -5.84
N HIS A 5 -26.15 -57.17 -5.58
CA HIS A 5 -26.83 -56.16 -4.75
C HIS A 5 -26.17 -56.00 -3.37
N GLY A 6 -25.52 -57.06 -2.85
CA GLY A 6 -24.78 -57.01 -1.59
C GLY A 6 -23.53 -56.11 -1.65
N ALA A 7 -22.81 -56.06 -2.77
CA ALA A 7 -21.66 -55.19 -2.93
C ALA A 7 -22.07 -53.70 -3.00
N LEU A 8 -23.23 -53.42 -3.61
CA LEU A 8 -23.77 -52.08 -3.69
C LEU A 8 -24.20 -51.56 -2.30
N LEU A 9 -24.88 -52.40 -1.52
CA LEU A 9 -25.33 -52.05 -0.16
C LEU A 9 -24.16 -51.88 0.82
N ALA A 10 -23.12 -52.70 0.72
CA ALA A 10 -21.90 -52.55 1.52
C ALA A 10 -21.17 -51.23 1.21
N GLY A 11 -21.11 -50.83 -0.07
CA GLY A 11 -20.53 -49.55 -0.48
C GLY A 11 -21.31 -48.35 0.06
N VAL A 12 -22.65 -48.39 0.00
CA VAL A 12 -23.52 -47.33 0.54
C VAL A 12 -23.41 -47.23 2.06
N GLY A 13 -23.34 -48.36 2.77
CA GLY A 13 -23.15 -48.39 4.22
C GLY A 13 -21.83 -47.78 4.67
N LEU A 14 -20.73 -48.05 3.94
CA LEU A 14 -19.42 -47.47 4.21
C LEU A 14 -19.41 -45.95 3.98
N LEU A 15 -20.04 -45.48 2.90
CA LEU A 15 -20.16 -44.05 2.60
C LEU A 15 -21.03 -43.31 3.62
N ALA A 16 -22.13 -43.91 4.08
CA ALA A 16 -22.99 -43.33 5.12
C ALA A 16 -22.30 -43.29 6.49
N ALA A 17 -21.55 -44.35 6.85
CA ALA A 17 -20.76 -44.38 8.08
C ALA A 17 -19.60 -43.37 8.03
N MET A 18 -18.95 -43.20 6.88
CA MET A 18 -17.97 -42.13 6.67
C MET A 18 -18.63 -40.75 6.79
N ALA A 19 -19.79 -40.52 6.17
CA ALA A 19 -20.50 -39.24 6.24
C ALA A 19 -20.92 -38.87 7.68
N LEU A 20 -21.41 -39.84 8.46
CA LEU A 20 -21.75 -39.66 9.86
C LEU A 20 -20.51 -39.44 10.75
N GLY A 21 -19.43 -40.20 10.51
CA GLY A 21 -18.15 -40.00 11.20
C GLY A 21 -17.53 -38.63 10.92
N LEU A 22 -17.62 -38.16 9.68
CA LEU A 22 -17.16 -36.82 9.25
C LEU A 22 -17.96 -35.67 9.88
N GLN A 23 -19.21 -35.91 10.28
CA GLN A 23 -20.02 -34.92 11.01
C GLN A 23 -19.67 -34.85 12.50
N HIS A 24 -19.19 -35.95 13.10
CA HIS A 24 -18.99 -36.03 14.56
C HIS A 24 -17.52 -35.94 14.99
N ASP A 25 -16.56 -36.18 14.09
CA ASP A 25 -15.12 -36.08 14.37
C ASP A 25 -14.44 -35.06 13.43
N PRO A 26 -14.22 -33.82 13.91
CA PRO A 26 -13.51 -32.79 13.14
C PRO A 26 -12.08 -33.20 12.79
N GLN A 27 -11.41 -34.01 13.63
CA GLN A 27 -10.04 -34.44 13.39
C GLN A 27 -9.97 -35.49 12.28
N LEU A 28 -10.92 -36.44 12.23
CA LEU A 28 -11.01 -37.41 11.15
C LEU A 28 -11.33 -36.73 9.81
N ARG A 29 -12.23 -35.73 9.82
CA ARG A 29 -12.52 -34.91 8.64
C ARG A 29 -11.30 -34.17 8.13
N GLN A 30 -10.53 -33.54 9.02
CA GLN A 30 -9.30 -32.86 8.64
C GLN A 30 -8.27 -33.84 8.07
N ARG A 31 -8.05 -35.00 8.71
CA ARG A 31 -7.12 -36.03 8.22
C ARG A 31 -7.49 -36.58 6.84
N LEU A 32 -8.78 -36.78 6.57
CA LEU A 32 -9.23 -37.21 5.24
C LEU A 32 -9.01 -36.12 4.19
N LEU A 33 -9.32 -34.86 4.51
CA LEU A 33 -9.03 -33.73 3.63
C LEU A 33 -7.52 -33.58 3.36
N ASP A 34 -6.68 -33.71 4.38
CA ASP A 34 -5.22 -33.67 4.24
C ASP A 34 -4.72 -34.84 3.38
N TRP A 35 -5.28 -36.03 3.57
CA TRP A 35 -4.96 -37.21 2.76
C TRP A 35 -5.35 -37.05 1.28
N PHE A 36 -6.50 -36.43 1.00
CA PHE A 36 -6.96 -36.22 -0.38
C PHE A 36 -6.24 -35.08 -1.11
N HIS A 37 -5.69 -34.11 -0.39
CA HIS A 37 -5.22 -32.85 -0.98
C HIS A 37 -3.69 -32.69 -1.00
N GLY A 38 -2.95 -33.54 -0.28
CA GLY A 38 -1.49 -33.44 -0.17
C GLY A 38 -1.01 -32.12 0.44
N ASP A 39 0.31 -31.94 0.48
CA ASP A 39 0.97 -30.75 1.04
C ASP A 39 0.50 -29.46 0.37
N GLU A 40 0.31 -29.48 -0.95
CA GLU A 40 -0.08 -28.33 -1.76
C GLU A 40 -1.47 -27.81 -1.35
N GLY A 41 -2.45 -28.70 -1.20
CA GLY A 41 -3.78 -28.30 -0.79
C GLY A 41 -3.89 -27.95 0.69
N GLN A 42 -3.03 -28.50 1.55
CA GLN A 42 -2.90 -28.03 2.93
C GLN A 42 -2.40 -26.58 2.96
N VAL A 43 -1.31 -26.28 2.24
CA VAL A 43 -0.77 -24.91 2.15
C VAL A 43 -1.77 -23.95 1.54
N ALA A 44 -2.53 -24.36 0.52
CA ALA A 44 -3.62 -23.55 -0.06
C ALA A 44 -4.66 -23.13 0.99
N ARG A 45 -5.09 -24.06 1.85
CA ARG A 45 -6.05 -23.75 2.95
C ARG A 45 -5.44 -22.81 3.97
N GLU A 46 -4.21 -23.08 4.40
CA GLU A 46 -3.50 -22.24 5.38
C GLU A 46 -3.29 -20.81 4.86
N ILE A 47 -2.90 -20.65 3.59
CA ILE A 47 -2.81 -19.32 2.95
C ILE A 47 -4.18 -18.64 2.98
N ALA A 48 -5.24 -19.33 2.57
CA ALA A 48 -6.59 -18.78 2.54
C ALA A 48 -7.07 -18.33 3.93
N ASP A 49 -6.82 -19.13 4.98
CA ASP A 49 -7.21 -18.79 6.35
C ASP A 49 -6.44 -17.56 6.86
N LYS A 50 -5.12 -17.50 6.64
CA LYS A 50 -4.31 -16.34 7.03
C LYS A 50 -4.73 -15.08 6.26
N VAL A 51 -5.08 -15.21 4.98
CA VAL A 51 -5.62 -14.08 4.18
C VAL A 51 -6.97 -13.62 4.71
N ARG A 52 -7.88 -14.53 5.08
CA ARG A 52 -9.17 -14.15 5.69
C ARG A 52 -8.97 -13.41 7.02
N MET A 53 -8.01 -13.86 7.83
CA MET A 53 -7.70 -13.23 9.12
C MET A 53 -7.09 -11.83 8.96
N ALA A 54 -6.21 -11.63 7.96
CA ALA A 54 -5.53 -10.37 7.73
C ALA A 54 -6.30 -9.39 6.82
N GLY A 55 -7.22 -9.89 5.99
CA GLY A 55 -7.71 -9.23 4.79
C GLY A 55 -8.85 -8.23 4.95
N GLY A 56 -9.63 -8.29 6.04
CA GLY A 56 -10.87 -7.51 6.17
C GLY A 56 -11.76 -7.60 4.92
N GLU A 57 -12.56 -6.57 4.64
CA GLU A 57 -13.36 -6.49 3.39
C GLU A 57 -12.49 -6.33 2.12
N SER A 58 -11.22 -5.97 2.28
CA SER A 58 -10.37 -5.52 1.18
C SER A 58 -9.86 -6.64 0.27
N THR A 59 -9.96 -7.90 0.69
CA THR A 59 -9.52 -9.08 -0.08
C THR A 59 -10.62 -9.70 -0.95
N GLY A 60 -11.88 -9.28 -0.79
CA GLY A 60 -13.03 -9.95 -1.40
C GLY A 60 -13.19 -11.40 -0.92
N PRO A 61 -14.04 -12.19 -1.60
CA PRO A 61 -14.21 -13.62 -1.32
C PRO A 61 -12.90 -14.39 -1.50
N VAL A 62 -12.63 -15.31 -0.57
CA VAL A 62 -11.48 -16.21 -0.60
C VAL A 62 -11.97 -17.64 -0.83
N GLU A 63 -11.72 -18.17 -2.02
CA GLU A 63 -12.16 -19.52 -2.42
C GLU A 63 -10.96 -20.46 -2.52
N VAL A 64 -11.12 -21.71 -2.09
CA VAL A 64 -10.05 -22.73 -2.15
C VAL A 64 -10.57 -23.94 -2.92
N THR A 65 -9.83 -24.39 -3.93
CA THR A 65 -10.15 -25.61 -4.71
C THR A 65 -8.87 -26.41 -4.93
N GLY A 66 -8.69 -27.50 -4.18
CA GLY A 66 -7.46 -28.30 -4.25
C GLY A 66 -6.24 -27.50 -3.82
N ASN A 67 -5.27 -27.32 -4.74
CA ASN A 67 -4.06 -26.51 -4.57
C ASN A 67 -4.21 -25.07 -5.10
N GLU A 68 -5.43 -24.62 -5.38
CA GLU A 68 -5.72 -23.29 -5.89
C GLU A 68 -6.42 -22.42 -4.84
N VAL A 69 -6.01 -21.15 -4.73
CA VAL A 69 -6.70 -20.12 -3.95
C VAL A 69 -7.10 -18.96 -4.87
N ARG A 70 -8.37 -18.54 -4.83
CA ARG A 70 -8.86 -17.35 -5.56
C ARG A 70 -9.14 -16.22 -4.59
N LEU A 71 -8.68 -15.03 -4.94
CA LEU A 71 -8.76 -13.80 -4.16
C LEU A 71 -9.23 -12.64 -5.06
N LEU A 72 -9.60 -11.50 -4.45
CA LEU A 72 -9.89 -10.23 -5.14
C LEU A 72 -10.97 -10.40 -6.22
N ASP A 73 -12.08 -11.04 -5.87
CA ASP A 73 -13.19 -11.33 -6.79
C ASP A 73 -12.74 -12.14 -8.02
N GLY A 74 -11.77 -13.05 -7.81
CA GLY A 74 -11.19 -13.88 -8.86
C GLY A 74 -10.13 -13.20 -9.72
N LYS A 75 -9.77 -11.94 -9.44
CA LYS A 75 -8.69 -11.23 -10.14
C LYS A 75 -7.30 -11.71 -9.77
N LEU A 76 -7.16 -12.51 -8.71
CA LEU A 76 -5.90 -13.12 -8.33
C LEU A 76 -6.12 -14.60 -8.03
N ARG A 77 -5.38 -15.46 -8.74
CA ARG A 77 -5.44 -16.92 -8.59
C ARG A 77 -4.06 -17.44 -8.22
N LEU A 78 -3.95 -18.07 -7.06
CA LEU A 78 -2.72 -18.65 -6.54
C LEU A 78 -2.72 -20.14 -6.81
N VAL A 79 -1.65 -20.67 -7.39
CA VAL A 79 -1.48 -22.11 -7.63
C VAL A 79 -0.26 -22.59 -6.86
N ILE A 80 -0.49 -23.50 -5.91
CA ILE A 80 0.55 -24.06 -5.05
C ILE A 80 1.10 -25.32 -5.72
N SER A 81 2.42 -25.45 -5.79
CA SER A 81 3.09 -26.64 -6.32
C SER A 81 4.32 -27.04 -5.52
N ASP A 82 4.53 -28.34 -5.35
CA ASP A 82 5.75 -28.92 -4.79
C ASP A 82 6.70 -29.32 -5.94
N ARG A 83 7.73 -28.50 -6.17
CA ARG A 83 8.81 -28.84 -7.09
C ARG A 83 9.82 -29.72 -6.36
N LYS A 84 9.46 -31.00 -6.19
CA LYS A 84 10.28 -32.06 -5.59
C LYS A 84 11.71 -32.05 -6.13
N ALA A 85 12.65 -31.44 -5.42
CA ALA A 85 14.05 -31.44 -5.85
C ALA A 85 15.09 -31.73 -4.76
N GLN A 86 14.87 -31.47 -3.47
CA GLN A 86 15.94 -31.69 -2.49
C GLN A 86 15.43 -32.19 -1.13
N GLY A 87 15.70 -33.47 -0.86
CA GLY A 87 15.77 -34.08 0.47
C GLY A 87 14.59 -33.80 1.39
N ASP A 88 13.63 -34.73 1.43
CA ASP A 88 12.46 -34.68 2.30
C ASP A 88 12.87 -34.75 3.78
N ARG A 89 13.27 -33.60 4.34
CA ARG A 89 13.51 -33.47 5.77
C ARG A 89 12.18 -33.15 6.43
N PRO A 90 11.74 -33.93 7.44
CA PRO A 90 10.46 -33.70 8.11
C PRO A 90 10.29 -32.29 8.67
N ALA A 91 11.38 -31.58 8.96
CA ALA A 91 11.40 -30.28 9.60
C ALA A 91 11.39 -29.08 8.62
N THR A 92 11.32 -29.32 7.31
CA THR A 92 11.39 -28.25 6.29
C THR A 92 10.35 -28.48 5.22
N ALA A 93 9.78 -27.39 4.70
CA ALA A 93 8.92 -27.41 3.53
C ALA A 93 9.42 -26.39 2.51
N HIS A 94 9.45 -26.77 1.24
CA HIS A 94 9.83 -25.91 0.13
C HIS A 94 8.73 -26.03 -0.93
N LEU A 95 8.03 -24.93 -1.20
CA LEU A 95 6.95 -24.89 -2.17
C LEU A 95 7.10 -23.69 -3.11
N HIS A 96 6.43 -23.79 -4.24
CA HIS A 96 6.24 -22.71 -5.19
C HIS A 96 4.79 -22.27 -5.16
N VAL A 97 4.55 -20.96 -5.21
CA VAL A 97 3.21 -20.40 -5.30
C VAL A 97 3.17 -19.40 -6.43
N ALA A 98 2.57 -19.81 -7.54
CA ALA A 98 2.40 -18.99 -8.72
C ALA A 98 1.13 -18.13 -8.61
N ALA A 99 1.31 -16.80 -8.54
CA ALA A 99 0.23 -15.84 -8.59
C ALA A 99 -0.12 -15.46 -10.03
N MET A 100 -1.26 -15.94 -10.49
CA MET A 100 -1.81 -15.69 -11.82
C MET A 100 -2.75 -14.47 -11.77
N ILE A 101 -2.41 -13.45 -12.57
CA ILE A 101 -3.21 -12.23 -12.75
C ILE A 101 -3.84 -12.28 -14.16
N PRO A 102 -5.12 -11.93 -14.36
CA PRO A 102 -5.71 -11.77 -15.68
C PRO A 102 -4.86 -10.84 -16.55
N ASN A 103 -4.52 -11.29 -17.76
CA ASN A 103 -3.60 -10.60 -18.67
C ASN A 103 -2.18 -10.36 -18.10
N GLY A 104 -1.81 -11.07 -17.04
CA GLY A 104 -0.46 -11.09 -16.47
C GLY A 104 0.52 -11.94 -17.28
N PRO A 105 1.77 -12.08 -16.81
CA PRO A 105 2.76 -12.89 -17.50
C PRO A 105 2.34 -14.36 -17.63
N GLU A 106 2.68 -14.97 -18.76
CA GLU A 106 2.73 -16.43 -18.87
C GLU A 106 3.62 -16.99 -17.76
N GLY A 107 3.08 -17.90 -16.95
CA GLY A 107 3.74 -18.49 -15.77
C GLY A 107 3.37 -17.85 -14.42
N GLY A 108 2.80 -16.64 -14.43
CA GLY A 108 2.46 -15.91 -13.20
C GLY A 108 3.67 -15.38 -12.44
N LEU A 109 3.39 -14.77 -11.30
CA LEU A 109 4.38 -14.28 -10.34
C LEU A 109 4.70 -15.40 -9.35
N ASP A 110 5.75 -16.19 -9.62
CA ASP A 110 6.08 -17.37 -8.82
C ASP A 110 6.96 -17.03 -7.62
N ALA A 111 6.52 -17.46 -6.43
CA ALA A 111 7.26 -17.30 -5.18
C ALA A 111 7.79 -18.65 -4.69
N CYS A 112 9.10 -18.76 -4.60
CA CYS A 112 9.78 -19.83 -3.90
C CYS A 112 9.75 -19.58 -2.38
N ILE A 113 8.95 -20.34 -1.65
CA ILE A 113 8.75 -20.19 -0.20
C ILE A 113 9.34 -21.37 0.57
N PHE A 114 9.94 -21.06 1.72
CA PHE A 114 10.49 -22.03 2.64
C PHE A 114 9.81 -21.87 3.99
N GLY A 115 9.44 -23.00 4.59
CA GLY A 115 8.93 -23.06 5.95
C GLY A 115 9.73 -24.02 6.82
N LEU A 116 9.80 -23.71 8.11
CA LEU A 116 10.53 -24.45 9.13
C LEU A 116 9.58 -24.90 10.23
N GLY A 117 9.80 -26.11 10.78
CA GLY A 117 8.99 -26.63 11.88
C GLY A 117 9.61 -27.87 12.52
N ALA A 118 9.09 -28.30 13.67
CA ALA A 118 9.48 -29.59 14.25
C ALA A 118 8.83 -30.76 13.49
N THR A 119 7.72 -30.50 12.79
CA THR A 119 7.00 -31.45 11.95
C THR A 119 6.77 -30.90 10.55
N ARG A 120 6.42 -31.79 9.61
CA ARG A 120 6.11 -31.38 8.23
C ARG A 120 4.92 -30.43 8.19
N ASN A 121 3.88 -30.69 8.99
CA ASN A 121 2.71 -29.83 9.07
C ASN A 121 3.03 -28.42 9.59
N GLU A 122 3.91 -28.32 10.60
CA GLU A 122 4.38 -27.03 11.09
C GLU A 122 5.18 -26.29 10.01
N ALA A 123 6.07 -26.99 9.30
CA ALA A 123 6.83 -26.40 8.21
C ALA A 123 5.92 -25.93 7.04
N LEU A 124 4.86 -26.68 6.71
CA LEU A 124 3.86 -26.26 5.72
C LEU A 124 3.07 -25.03 6.18
N SER A 125 2.66 -24.97 7.46
CA SER A 125 1.96 -23.80 8.00
C SER A 125 2.86 -22.56 8.05
N ASP A 126 4.13 -22.73 8.38
CA ASP A 126 5.15 -21.66 8.35
C ASP A 126 5.37 -21.14 6.92
N ALA A 127 5.51 -22.04 5.93
CA ALA A 127 5.61 -21.65 4.52
C ALA A 127 4.38 -20.85 4.06
N ALA A 128 3.17 -21.28 4.46
CA ALA A 128 1.94 -20.54 4.20
C ALA A 128 1.94 -19.15 4.86
N ALA A 129 2.49 -19.01 6.07
CA ALA A 129 2.64 -17.74 6.76
C ALA A 129 3.61 -16.81 6.04
N VAL A 130 4.75 -17.32 5.59
CA VAL A 130 5.73 -16.59 4.77
C VAL A 130 5.07 -16.04 3.51
N TYR A 131 4.31 -16.87 2.79
CA TYR A 131 3.63 -16.40 1.57
C TYR A 131 2.58 -15.34 1.88
N ALA A 132 1.63 -15.63 2.78
CA ALA A 132 0.51 -14.74 3.07
C ALA A 132 0.98 -13.40 3.68
N GLY A 133 2.02 -13.44 4.51
CA GLY A 133 2.54 -12.28 5.24
C GLY A 133 3.53 -11.43 4.44
N TRP A 134 4.34 -12.03 3.56
CA TRP A 134 5.47 -11.32 2.93
C TRP A 134 5.41 -11.29 1.40
N ALA A 135 5.07 -12.41 0.74
CA ALA A 135 5.04 -12.48 -0.72
C ALA A 135 3.73 -11.92 -1.32
N LEU A 136 2.59 -12.24 -0.70
CA LEU A 136 1.28 -11.85 -1.20
C LEU A 136 1.01 -10.33 -1.13
N PRO A 137 1.40 -9.57 -0.09
CA PRO A 137 1.11 -8.14 -0.03
C PRO A 137 1.59 -7.34 -1.25
N PRO A 138 2.85 -7.42 -1.72
CA PRO A 138 3.26 -6.69 -2.91
C PRO A 138 2.55 -7.15 -4.19
N ILE A 139 2.24 -8.44 -4.34
CA ILE A 139 1.46 -8.99 -5.47
C ILE A 139 0.04 -8.43 -5.46
N ARG A 140 -0.61 -8.44 -4.29
CA ARG A 140 -1.95 -7.90 -4.12
C ARG A 140 -1.99 -6.41 -4.43
N SER A 141 -1.03 -5.64 -3.93
CA SER A 141 -0.93 -4.20 -4.20
C SER A 141 -0.66 -3.91 -5.68
N LEU A 142 -0.04 -4.84 -6.41
CA LEU A 142 0.08 -4.73 -7.87
C LEU A 142 -1.26 -4.95 -8.59
N VAL A 143 -2.07 -5.92 -8.16
CA VAL A 143 -3.38 -6.24 -8.77
C VAL A 143 -4.45 -5.20 -8.43
N LYS A 144 -4.47 -4.75 -7.17
CA LYS A 144 -5.34 -3.70 -6.66
C LYS A 144 -4.41 -2.59 -6.17
N PRO A 145 -4.20 -1.50 -6.93
CA PRO A 145 -3.15 -0.48 -6.75
C PRO A 145 -3.08 0.31 -5.43
N GLN A 146 -3.64 -0.23 -4.35
CA GLN A 146 -3.69 0.32 -3.01
C GLN A 146 -2.50 -0.21 -2.20
N THR A 147 -1.84 0.69 -1.46
CA THR A 147 -0.89 0.25 -0.45
C THR A 147 -1.64 -0.53 0.63
N THR A 148 -1.18 -1.74 0.89
CA THR A 148 -1.59 -2.46 2.09
C THR A 148 -0.63 -2.09 3.21
N ALA A 149 -1.03 -2.21 4.47
CA ALA A 149 -0.13 -1.98 5.60
C ALA A 149 1.16 -2.85 5.54
N ALA A 150 1.14 -3.91 4.72
CA ALA A 150 2.23 -4.85 4.54
C ALA A 150 3.00 -4.68 3.20
N ALA A 151 2.71 -3.64 2.40
CA ALA A 151 3.49 -3.35 1.19
C ALA A 151 3.57 -1.85 0.88
N ARG A 152 4.79 -1.35 0.67
CA ARG A 152 5.08 0.04 0.29
C ARG A 152 5.21 0.20 -1.22
N LEU A 153 4.74 1.31 -1.75
CA LEU A 153 4.92 1.66 -3.17
C LEU A 153 6.39 2.03 -3.42
N CYS A 154 6.96 1.53 -4.51
CA CYS A 154 8.25 1.93 -5.07
C CYS A 154 8.02 2.57 -6.44
N SER A 155 8.41 3.83 -6.59
CA SER A 155 8.31 4.56 -7.85
C SER A 155 9.46 4.29 -8.81
N GLY A 156 10.55 3.70 -8.31
CA GLY A 156 11.77 3.40 -9.06
C GLY A 156 12.79 4.54 -9.05
N THR A 157 12.55 5.58 -8.25
CA THR A 157 13.52 6.67 -7.99
C THR A 157 14.21 6.51 -6.65
N GLU A 158 13.70 5.64 -5.78
CA GLU A 158 14.26 5.38 -4.47
C GLU A 158 15.50 4.49 -4.56
N GLU A 159 16.48 4.72 -3.67
CA GLU A 159 17.72 3.91 -3.62
C GLU A 159 17.43 2.42 -3.34
N TRP A 160 16.35 2.15 -2.62
CA TRP A 160 15.89 0.81 -2.27
C TRP A 160 15.04 0.13 -3.36
N GLY A 161 14.72 0.87 -4.44
CA GLY A 161 13.96 0.38 -5.58
C GLY A 161 14.81 -0.26 -6.68
N VAL A 162 14.16 -0.52 -7.82
CA VAL A 162 14.86 -0.89 -9.06
C VAL A 162 14.69 0.25 -10.07
N PRO A 163 15.78 0.94 -10.47
CA PRO A 163 15.69 2.09 -11.37
C PRO A 163 14.91 1.81 -12.65
N GLY A 164 13.90 2.63 -12.94
CA GLY A 164 13.03 2.49 -14.12
C GLY A 164 11.92 1.45 -13.99
N PHE A 165 11.81 0.78 -12.84
CA PHE A 165 10.72 -0.11 -12.50
C PHE A 165 9.89 0.50 -11.40
N ARG A 166 8.57 0.34 -11.53
CA ARG A 166 7.63 0.65 -10.45
C ARG A 166 7.28 -0.67 -9.78
N GLY A 167 7.05 -0.67 -8.48
CA GLY A 167 6.58 -1.87 -7.82
C GLY A 167 6.00 -1.64 -6.44
N TYR A 168 5.81 -2.75 -5.76
CA TYR A 168 5.47 -2.78 -4.35
C TYR A 168 6.47 -3.67 -3.63
N ILE A 169 6.94 -3.23 -2.48
CA ILE A 169 7.88 -3.99 -1.65
C ILE A 169 7.16 -4.41 -0.39
N GLY A 170 7.17 -5.72 -0.11
CA GLY A 170 6.57 -6.31 1.08
C GLY A 170 7.39 -6.05 2.35
N LEU A 171 6.87 -6.53 3.47
CA LEU A 171 7.63 -6.58 4.72
C LEU A 171 8.82 -7.53 4.62
N LEU A 172 9.84 -7.28 5.45
CA LEU A 172 11.00 -8.17 5.59
C LEU A 172 10.74 -9.16 6.72
N GLY A 173 10.86 -10.44 6.41
CA GLY A 173 10.93 -11.52 7.39
C GLY A 173 12.35 -11.68 7.90
N MET A 174 12.54 -11.64 9.22
CA MET A 174 13.87 -11.73 9.84
C MET A 174 13.97 -12.92 10.82
N GLY A 175 14.92 -13.80 10.58
CA GLY A 175 15.36 -14.86 11.50
C GLY A 175 16.66 -14.47 12.22
N GLY A 176 16.77 -14.74 13.51
CA GLY A 176 17.88 -14.30 14.37
C GLY A 176 17.41 -14.05 15.81
N SER A 177 18.33 -13.64 16.69
CA SER A 177 17.98 -13.20 18.04
C SER A 177 17.21 -11.87 18.01
N LYS A 178 16.59 -11.49 19.14
CA LYS A 178 15.84 -10.24 19.23
C LYS A 178 16.75 -9.02 19.06
N ASP A 179 17.89 -9.02 19.74
CA ASP A 179 18.85 -7.90 19.74
C ASP A 179 19.42 -7.66 18.33
N GLU A 180 19.75 -8.72 17.59
CA GLU A 180 20.22 -8.62 16.21
C GLU A 180 19.16 -8.01 15.28
N LYS A 181 17.88 -8.38 15.44
CA LYS A 181 16.79 -7.83 14.63
C LYS A 181 16.58 -6.33 14.89
N GLU A 182 16.69 -5.92 16.15
CA GLU A 182 16.58 -4.49 16.52
C GLU A 182 17.76 -3.69 15.98
N GLU A 183 18.98 -4.25 16.02
CA GLU A 183 20.20 -3.60 15.52
C GLU A 183 20.15 -3.29 14.01
N VAL A 184 19.68 -4.24 13.19
CA VAL A 184 19.73 -4.08 11.73
C VAL A 184 18.42 -3.65 11.08
N GLY A 185 17.30 -3.75 11.80
CA GLY A 185 15.95 -3.62 11.23
C GLY A 185 15.69 -2.26 10.58
N GLU A 186 16.12 -1.17 11.22
CA GLU A 186 15.95 0.20 10.69
C GLU A 186 16.76 0.41 9.41
N GLY A 187 18.03 -0.02 9.40
CA GLY A 187 18.91 0.11 8.24
C GLY A 187 18.41 -0.68 7.02
N LEU A 188 17.91 -1.91 7.23
CA LEU A 188 17.38 -2.75 6.16
C LEU A 188 16.15 -2.16 5.48
N GLY A 189 15.36 -1.36 6.21
CA GLY A 189 14.18 -0.70 5.67
C GLY A 189 14.48 0.29 4.53
N HIS A 190 15.70 0.80 4.44
CA HIS A 190 16.12 1.76 3.41
C HIS A 190 17.24 1.22 2.50
N ALA A 191 17.70 0.00 2.76
CA ALA A 191 18.81 -0.59 2.05
C ALA A 191 18.45 -0.92 0.59
N PRO A 192 19.44 -0.91 -0.33
CA PRO A 192 19.25 -1.21 -1.76
C PRO A 192 19.09 -2.71 -2.02
N LEU A 193 18.15 -3.35 -1.33
CA LEU A 193 17.97 -4.81 -1.28
C LEU A 193 17.75 -5.43 -2.66
N PHE A 194 16.96 -4.77 -3.51
CA PHE A 194 16.61 -5.25 -4.85
C PHE A 194 17.48 -4.64 -5.97
N SER A 195 18.48 -3.82 -5.62
CA SER A 195 19.41 -3.22 -6.58
C SER A 195 20.40 -4.24 -7.17
N GLY A 196 21.02 -3.89 -8.31
CA GLY A 196 22.12 -4.68 -8.88
C GLY A 196 21.70 -5.82 -9.81
N LEU A 197 20.40 -5.96 -10.10
CA LEU A 197 19.92 -6.78 -11.21
C LEU A 197 20.25 -6.06 -12.52
N SER A 198 21.33 -6.49 -13.17
CA SER A 198 21.91 -5.82 -14.34
C SER A 198 21.01 -5.78 -15.58
N LYS A 199 19.83 -6.41 -15.53
CA LYS A 199 18.58 -6.03 -16.22
C LYS A 199 17.47 -6.97 -15.74
N LEU A 200 16.53 -6.46 -14.95
CA LEU A 200 15.20 -7.09 -14.92
C LEU A 200 14.66 -7.16 -16.36
N PRO A 201 13.88 -8.20 -16.72
CA PRO A 201 13.31 -8.28 -18.05
C PRO A 201 12.49 -7.02 -18.33
N THR A 202 12.61 -6.52 -19.56
CA THR A 202 11.95 -5.28 -19.99
C THR A 202 10.78 -5.55 -20.90
N ASP A 203 10.14 -6.70 -20.72
CA ASP A 203 9.06 -7.23 -21.56
C ASP A 203 7.69 -6.61 -21.23
N GLY A 204 7.65 -5.60 -20.34
CA GLY A 204 6.44 -4.91 -19.91
C GLY A 204 5.60 -5.70 -18.91
N ARG A 205 6.01 -6.92 -18.56
CA ARG A 205 5.31 -7.76 -17.59
C ARG A 205 5.74 -7.39 -16.18
N ALA A 206 4.91 -7.78 -15.23
CA ALA A 206 5.29 -7.74 -13.83
C ALA A 206 6.15 -8.96 -13.49
N HIS A 207 7.02 -8.77 -12.51
CA HIS A 207 7.97 -9.75 -12.00
C HIS A 207 7.96 -9.73 -10.48
N LEU A 208 8.05 -10.90 -9.86
CA LEU A 208 8.26 -11.05 -8.44
C LEU A 208 9.73 -11.30 -8.18
N LEU A 209 10.32 -10.41 -7.38
CA LEU A 209 11.64 -10.58 -6.82
C LEU A 209 11.55 -11.11 -5.40
N LYS A 210 12.43 -12.05 -5.09
CA LYS A 210 12.71 -12.48 -3.72
C LYS A 210 14.17 -12.19 -3.41
N VAL A 211 14.39 -11.49 -2.31
CA VAL A 211 15.72 -11.30 -1.73
C VAL A 211 15.88 -12.19 -0.52
N VAL A 212 17.02 -12.89 -0.47
CA VAL A 212 17.46 -13.62 0.72
C VAL A 212 18.82 -13.07 1.14
N LEU A 213 18.90 -12.51 2.34
CA LEU A 213 20.17 -12.21 3.00
C LEU A 213 20.46 -13.30 4.02
N MET A 214 21.70 -13.74 4.08
CA MET A 214 22.21 -14.59 5.15
C MET A 214 23.56 -14.08 5.59
N THR A 215 23.83 -14.08 6.89
CA THR A 215 25.18 -13.82 7.37
C THR A 215 26.05 -15.06 7.25
N ASP A 216 27.27 -14.88 6.75
CA ASP A 216 28.33 -15.88 6.70
C ASP A 216 29.65 -15.21 7.09
N ASN A 217 30.29 -15.68 8.15
CA ASN A 217 31.53 -15.13 8.71
C ASN A 217 31.50 -13.60 8.94
N GLY A 218 30.38 -13.08 9.45
CA GLY A 218 30.23 -11.64 9.73
C GLY A 218 30.07 -10.75 8.49
N ALA A 219 29.72 -11.34 7.34
CA ALA A 219 29.36 -10.62 6.13
C ALA A 219 27.98 -11.06 5.62
N TRP A 220 27.23 -10.14 5.01
CA TRP A 220 26.01 -10.50 4.32
C TRP A 220 26.31 -11.15 2.97
N ARG A 221 25.75 -12.33 2.76
CA ARG A 221 25.54 -12.92 1.44
C ARG A 221 24.13 -12.59 0.97
N ARG A 222 23.99 -12.06 -0.24
CA ARG A 222 22.69 -11.71 -0.85
C ARG A 222 22.40 -12.59 -2.05
N THR A 223 21.20 -13.15 -2.08
CA THR A 223 20.65 -13.90 -3.21
C THR A 223 19.38 -13.20 -3.69
N LEU A 224 19.29 -12.92 -4.99
CA LEU A 224 18.08 -12.38 -5.62
C LEU A 224 17.53 -13.40 -6.61
N GLU A 225 16.30 -13.85 -6.37
CA GLU A 225 15.54 -14.75 -7.24
C GLU A 225 14.47 -13.96 -8.00
N LEU A 226 14.24 -14.30 -9.26
CA LEU A 226 13.24 -13.70 -10.15
C LEU A 226 12.19 -14.75 -10.52
N ASP A 227 10.92 -14.49 -10.22
CA ASP A 227 9.77 -15.35 -10.53
C ASP A 227 10.00 -16.83 -10.20
N GLY A 228 10.56 -17.10 -9.02
CA GLY A 228 10.82 -18.47 -8.54
C GLY A 228 11.82 -19.25 -9.39
N GLU A 229 12.48 -18.65 -10.37
CA GLU A 229 13.48 -19.31 -11.21
C GLU A 229 14.80 -19.51 -10.45
N ALA A 230 15.52 -20.57 -10.83
CA ALA A 230 16.87 -20.85 -10.34
C ALA A 230 17.92 -19.82 -10.79
N THR A 231 17.55 -18.90 -11.69
CA THR A 231 18.40 -17.75 -12.04
C THR A 231 18.45 -16.79 -10.86
N ALA A 232 19.46 -17.01 -10.02
CA ALA A 232 19.73 -16.17 -8.88
C ALA A 232 20.97 -15.30 -9.10
N VAL A 233 20.85 -13.99 -8.88
CA VAL A 233 22.03 -13.14 -8.70
C VAL A 233 22.55 -13.40 -7.29
N ASN A 234 23.69 -14.07 -7.21
CA ASN A 234 24.39 -14.35 -5.97
C ASN A 234 25.50 -13.32 -5.78
N GLN A 235 25.44 -12.60 -4.67
CA GLN A 235 26.49 -11.68 -4.25
C GLN A 235 27.08 -12.19 -2.93
N GLU A 236 28.33 -12.64 -2.98
CA GLU A 236 29.02 -13.24 -1.82
C GLU A 236 29.21 -12.25 -0.67
N VAL A 237 29.45 -10.97 -0.99
CA VAL A 237 29.60 -9.89 -0.01
C VAL A 237 28.71 -8.71 -0.41
N TRP A 238 27.68 -8.46 0.39
CA TRP A 238 26.77 -7.33 0.24
C TRP A 238 26.96 -6.35 1.41
N ASN A 239 27.32 -5.10 1.10
CA ASN A 239 27.66 -4.09 2.10
C ASN A 239 26.60 -2.98 2.20
N GLY A 240 25.32 -3.30 1.93
CA GLY A 240 24.26 -2.30 1.96
C GLY A 240 23.90 -1.82 3.36
N VAL A 241 24.16 -2.65 4.38
CA VAL A 241 24.10 -2.30 5.80
C VAL A 241 25.22 -3.04 6.56
N PRO A 242 25.62 -2.61 7.77
CA PRO A 242 26.49 -3.40 8.63
C PRO A 242 25.94 -4.82 8.84
N SER A 243 26.82 -5.81 8.86
CA SER A 243 26.45 -7.20 9.19
C SER A 243 26.50 -7.40 10.70
N PRO A 244 25.50 -8.09 11.30
CA PRO A 244 25.60 -8.51 12.68
C PRO A 244 26.66 -9.62 12.79
N ASN A 245 27.14 -9.85 14.02
CA ASN A 245 28.16 -10.86 14.30
C ASN A 245 27.62 -12.30 14.34
N GLY A 246 26.31 -12.49 14.54
CA GLY A 246 25.69 -13.81 14.61
C GLY A 246 25.02 -14.26 13.30
N VAL A 247 24.36 -15.42 13.37
CA VAL A 247 23.68 -16.04 12.23
C VAL A 247 22.30 -15.44 12.08
N MET A 248 22.11 -14.67 11.01
CA MET A 248 20.87 -13.97 10.71
C MET A 248 20.43 -14.29 9.28
N SER A 249 19.12 -14.39 9.08
CA SER A 249 18.52 -14.49 7.74
C SER A 249 17.44 -13.43 7.56
N VAL A 250 17.37 -12.87 6.35
CA VAL A 250 16.34 -11.91 5.96
C VAL A 250 15.72 -12.37 4.66
N VAL A 251 14.40 -12.39 4.58
CA VAL A 251 13.67 -12.69 3.36
C VAL A 251 12.74 -11.52 3.05
N GLY A 252 12.76 -11.03 1.82
CA GLY A 252 11.88 -9.97 1.35
C GLY A 252 11.35 -10.28 -0.03
N PHE A 253 10.15 -9.79 -0.33
CA PHE A 253 9.54 -9.90 -1.65
C PHE A 253 9.19 -8.54 -2.20
N ALA A 254 9.28 -8.39 -3.51
CA ALA A 254 8.85 -7.19 -4.21
C ALA A 254 8.29 -7.54 -5.58
N ALA A 255 7.16 -6.94 -5.94
CA ALA A 255 6.54 -7.10 -7.26
C ALA A 255 6.81 -5.84 -8.07
N PHE A 256 7.56 -5.95 -9.16
CA PHE A 256 7.95 -4.84 -10.02
C PHE A 256 7.42 -5.01 -11.44
N GLN A 257 7.07 -3.91 -12.08
CA GLN A 257 6.73 -3.83 -13.49
C GLN A 257 7.51 -2.67 -14.11
N LYS A 258 8.08 -2.90 -15.30
CA LYS A 258 8.73 -1.81 -16.03
C LYS A 258 7.66 -0.80 -16.47
N ARG A 259 7.90 0.49 -16.24
CA ARG A 259 7.03 1.52 -16.82
C ARG A 259 7.21 1.51 -18.34
N ASP A 260 6.14 1.18 -19.06
CA ASP A 260 6.04 1.56 -20.47
C ASP A 260 5.75 3.07 -20.52
N ARG A 261 6.75 3.85 -20.93
CA ARG A 261 6.62 5.31 -20.99
C ARG A 261 5.51 5.77 -21.94
N HIS A 262 5.28 5.06 -23.05
CA HIS A 262 4.24 5.46 -24.00
C HIS A 262 2.85 5.18 -23.42
N ALA A 263 2.67 4.01 -22.81
CA ALA A 263 1.42 3.69 -22.11
C ALA A 263 1.17 4.65 -20.93
N ASP A 264 2.22 5.06 -20.20
CA ASP A 264 2.14 6.03 -19.11
C ASP A 264 1.72 7.43 -19.62
N GLU A 265 2.30 7.89 -20.73
CA GLU A 265 1.93 9.15 -21.38
C GLU A 265 0.49 9.13 -21.93
N ASP A 266 0.09 8.04 -22.60
CA ASP A 266 -1.26 7.86 -23.14
C ASP A 266 -2.31 7.81 -22.02
N ALA A 267 -2.04 7.06 -20.94
CA ALA A 267 -2.91 7.01 -19.76
C ALA A 267 -3.04 8.38 -19.10
N ARG A 268 -1.94 9.13 -18.97
CA ARG A 268 -1.96 10.49 -18.44
C ARG A 268 -2.79 11.41 -19.33
N LYS A 269 -2.61 11.33 -20.65
CA LYS A 269 -3.41 12.10 -21.61
C LYS A 269 -4.90 11.76 -21.52
N ALA A 270 -5.24 10.48 -21.38
CA ALA A 270 -6.60 10.03 -21.17
C ALA A 270 -7.21 10.58 -19.88
N ALA A 271 -6.47 10.55 -18.78
CA ALA A 271 -6.88 11.13 -17.50
C ALA A 271 -7.10 12.65 -17.58
N LEU A 272 -6.21 13.39 -18.23
CA LEU A 272 -6.39 14.83 -18.43
C LEU A 272 -7.63 15.15 -19.27
N LYS A 273 -7.87 14.37 -20.34
CA LYS A 273 -9.09 14.49 -21.16
C LYS A 273 -10.36 14.20 -20.34
N ARG A 274 -10.30 13.20 -19.46
CA ARG A 274 -11.41 12.85 -18.55
C ARG A 274 -11.72 14.00 -17.59
N LEU A 275 -10.71 14.59 -16.96
CA LEU A 275 -10.86 15.77 -16.11
C LEU A 275 -11.43 16.98 -16.87
N ASP A 276 -11.01 17.19 -18.11
CA ASP A 276 -11.54 18.26 -18.96
C ASP A 276 -13.02 18.07 -19.33
N SER A 277 -13.51 16.83 -19.32
CA SER A 277 -14.92 16.53 -19.58
C SER A 277 -15.86 16.87 -18.42
N ARG A 278 -15.31 17.24 -17.24
CA ARG A 278 -16.06 17.64 -16.03
C ARG A 278 -17.18 16.65 -15.68
N GLU A 279 -16.79 15.41 -15.45
CA GLU A 279 -17.74 14.34 -15.10
C GLU A 279 -18.58 14.71 -13.85
N PRO A 280 -19.82 14.18 -13.70
CA PRO A 280 -20.76 14.63 -12.68
C PRO A 280 -20.30 14.48 -11.22
N TRP A 281 -19.31 13.62 -10.96
CA TRP A 281 -18.75 13.41 -9.63
C TRP A 281 -17.66 14.44 -9.26
N LEU A 282 -17.24 15.28 -10.22
CA LEU A 282 -16.35 16.43 -10.02
C LEU A 282 -17.18 17.69 -9.80
N PHE A 283 -16.85 18.44 -8.76
CA PHE A 283 -17.60 19.62 -8.34
C PHE A 283 -16.95 20.90 -8.87
N GLY A 284 -17.76 21.94 -9.09
CA GLY A 284 -17.29 23.22 -9.62
C GLY A 284 -16.57 24.09 -8.58
N GLU A 285 -15.67 24.94 -9.07
CA GLU A 285 -14.81 25.86 -8.29
C GLU A 285 -15.59 26.87 -7.43
N ASP A 286 -16.84 27.15 -7.77
CA ASP A 286 -17.72 28.07 -7.03
C ASP A 286 -18.24 27.47 -5.72
N THR A 287 -18.07 26.16 -5.52
CA THR A 287 -18.52 25.48 -4.30
C THR A 287 -17.62 25.88 -3.13
N CYS A 288 -18.22 26.42 -2.08
CA CYS A 288 -17.47 26.70 -0.86
C CYS A 288 -17.11 25.39 -0.12
N PRO A 289 -15.82 25.10 0.18
CA PRO A 289 -15.45 23.89 0.89
C PRO A 289 -16.12 23.78 2.27
N ALA A 290 -16.30 24.90 2.99
CA ALA A 290 -17.00 24.94 4.27
C ALA A 290 -18.45 24.42 4.20
N ASP A 291 -19.09 24.54 3.04
CA ASP A 291 -20.46 24.04 2.82
C ASP A 291 -20.48 22.60 2.27
N ALA A 292 -19.34 22.09 1.80
CA ALA A 292 -19.24 20.80 1.12
C ALA A 292 -18.58 19.71 1.98
N MET A 293 -17.70 20.08 2.91
CA MET A 293 -17.00 19.14 3.78
C MET A 293 -17.96 18.40 4.73
N PRO A 294 -17.69 17.12 5.06
CA PRO A 294 -18.51 16.35 5.99
C PRO A 294 -18.32 16.83 7.44
N ASP A 295 -19.15 16.28 8.34
CA ASP A 295 -19.01 16.54 9.78
C ASP A 295 -17.76 15.91 10.39
N ALA A 296 -17.37 14.74 9.89
CA ALA A 296 -16.21 13.96 10.34
C ALA A 296 -15.17 13.82 9.22
N PHE A 297 -13.90 14.03 9.56
CA PHE A 297 -12.76 13.81 8.68
C PHE A 297 -12.20 12.40 8.87
N ILE A 298 -11.67 11.83 7.80
CA ILE A 298 -10.94 10.56 7.86
C ILE A 298 -9.49 10.83 8.22
N ASP A 299 -8.90 9.96 9.04
CA ASP A 299 -7.45 9.92 9.20
C ASP A 299 -6.87 9.19 7.99
N GLY A 300 -6.12 9.91 7.17
CA GLY A 300 -5.65 9.42 5.88
C GLY A 300 -4.25 9.91 5.58
N SER A 301 -3.38 8.98 5.20
CA SER A 301 -2.11 9.30 4.59
C SER A 301 -2.28 9.45 3.07
N TYR A 302 -1.35 10.19 2.45
CA TYR A 302 -1.24 10.29 1.01
C TYR A 302 0.23 10.16 0.60
N SER A 303 0.46 9.92 -0.68
CA SER A 303 1.77 10.04 -1.32
C SER A 303 1.59 10.91 -2.57
N ALA A 304 2.46 11.90 -2.73
CA ALA A 304 2.44 12.77 -3.92
C ALA A 304 2.78 11.98 -5.20
N GLU A 305 3.51 10.88 -5.05
CA GLU A 305 3.99 10.00 -6.12
C GLU A 305 2.94 8.96 -6.53
N ALA A 306 1.91 8.72 -5.71
CA ALA A 306 0.93 7.66 -5.92
C ALA A 306 0.23 7.77 -7.30
N CYS A 307 -0.09 8.99 -7.72
CA CYS A 307 -0.81 9.31 -8.95
C CYS A 307 0.09 9.86 -10.07
N GLN A 308 1.41 9.80 -9.92
CA GLN A 308 2.34 10.40 -10.87
C GLN A 308 2.28 9.72 -12.25
N GLY A 309 2.26 10.52 -13.31
CA GLY A 309 2.29 10.02 -14.68
C GLY A 309 0.97 9.38 -15.10
N GLY A 310 1.01 8.21 -15.74
CA GLY A 310 -0.17 7.50 -16.22
C GLY A 310 -1.13 7.03 -15.13
N ARG A 311 -0.63 6.86 -13.89
CA ARG A 311 -1.41 6.44 -12.71
C ARG A 311 -2.53 7.38 -12.33
N ILE A 312 -2.47 8.63 -12.76
CA ILE A 312 -3.57 9.53 -12.51
C ILE A 312 -4.88 8.91 -13.01
N LEU A 313 -4.88 8.15 -14.11
CA LEU A 313 -6.08 7.47 -14.60
C LEU A 313 -6.67 6.51 -13.54
N ASP A 314 -5.85 5.62 -12.98
CA ASP A 314 -6.26 4.70 -11.90
C ASP A 314 -6.75 5.49 -10.67
N CYS A 315 -6.03 6.55 -10.29
CA CYS A 315 -6.43 7.39 -9.16
C CYS A 315 -7.78 8.08 -9.40
N LEU A 316 -8.11 8.45 -10.64
CA LEU A 316 -9.42 9.00 -10.97
C LEU A 316 -10.53 7.95 -10.82
N GLU A 317 -10.28 6.70 -11.22
CA GLU A 317 -11.22 5.60 -11.01
C GLU A 317 -11.46 5.32 -9.52
N GLU A 318 -10.40 5.27 -8.72
CA GLU A 318 -10.51 5.09 -7.27
C GLU A 318 -11.19 6.30 -6.59
N CYS A 319 -10.86 7.51 -7.04
CA CYS A 319 -11.46 8.75 -6.55
C CYS A 319 -12.97 8.82 -6.82
N GLU A 320 -13.40 8.41 -8.02
CA GLU A 320 -14.80 8.27 -8.39
C GLU A 320 -15.51 7.29 -7.44
N GLN A 321 -14.86 6.17 -7.12
CA GLN A 321 -15.34 5.16 -6.17
C GLN A 321 -15.29 5.61 -4.70
N GLY A 322 -14.78 6.81 -4.39
CA GLY A 322 -14.81 7.39 -3.06
C GLY A 322 -13.50 7.29 -2.26
N ALA A 323 -12.38 6.89 -2.88
CA ALA A 323 -11.08 6.91 -2.23
C ALA A 323 -10.54 8.36 -2.12
N ALA A 324 -10.75 8.99 -0.95
CA ALA A 324 -10.41 10.39 -0.75
C ALA A 324 -8.92 10.71 -0.94
N SER A 325 -8.03 9.82 -0.50
CA SER A 325 -6.58 9.97 -0.70
C SER A 325 -6.18 9.90 -2.18
N SER A 326 -6.82 9.05 -2.98
CA SER A 326 -6.59 8.98 -4.43
C SER A 326 -7.04 10.26 -5.14
N CYS A 327 -8.16 10.86 -4.72
CA CYS A 327 -8.57 12.18 -5.18
C CYS A 327 -7.53 13.26 -4.86
N TYR A 328 -7.03 13.27 -3.62
CA TYR A 328 -6.04 14.23 -3.16
C TYR A 328 -4.71 14.09 -3.90
N SER A 329 -4.18 12.87 -4.01
CA SER A 329 -2.95 12.60 -4.76
C SER A 329 -3.09 12.90 -6.26
N ALA A 330 -4.26 12.66 -6.87
CA ALA A 330 -4.51 13.04 -8.26
C ALA A 330 -4.55 14.56 -8.42
N ALA A 331 -5.08 15.29 -7.44
CA ALA A 331 -5.10 16.75 -7.45
C ALA A 331 -3.67 17.32 -7.44
N LEU A 332 -2.78 16.77 -6.60
CA LEU A 332 -1.36 17.15 -6.54
C LEU A 332 -0.63 16.93 -7.88
N GLU A 333 -0.91 15.84 -8.60
CA GLU A 333 -0.30 15.57 -9.91
C GLU A 333 -0.70 16.60 -10.99
N VAL A 334 -1.93 17.14 -10.93
CA VAL A 334 -2.42 18.12 -11.92
C VAL A 334 -2.33 19.56 -11.44
N GLU A 335 -1.93 19.77 -10.20
CA GLU A 335 -1.59 21.08 -9.67
C GLU A 335 -0.36 21.60 -10.39
N LYS A 336 -0.40 22.88 -10.78
CA LYS A 336 0.71 23.54 -11.45
C LYS A 336 1.32 24.56 -10.50
N PRO A 337 2.65 24.61 -10.35
CA PRO A 337 3.28 25.70 -9.65
C PRO A 337 2.85 27.05 -10.26
N ARG A 338 2.35 27.95 -9.41
CA ARG A 338 2.04 29.37 -9.75
C ARG A 338 0.86 29.58 -10.69
N ALA A 339 0.01 28.59 -10.92
CA ALA A 339 -1.23 28.77 -11.67
C ALA A 339 -2.38 27.95 -11.05
N VAL A 340 -3.54 28.59 -10.93
CA VAL A 340 -4.77 27.93 -10.47
C VAL A 340 -5.16 26.87 -11.51
N SER A 341 -5.10 25.60 -11.10
CA SER A 341 -5.52 24.46 -11.91
C SER A 341 -6.96 24.10 -11.55
N THR A 342 -7.89 24.42 -12.45
CA THR A 342 -9.32 24.06 -12.33
C THR A 342 -9.53 22.57 -12.06
N ARG A 343 -8.68 21.73 -12.68
CA ARG A 343 -8.62 20.27 -12.45
C ARG A 343 -8.25 19.92 -11.01
N ALA A 344 -7.21 20.56 -10.49
CA ALA A 344 -6.75 20.31 -9.11
C ALA A 344 -7.82 20.74 -8.11
N VAL A 345 -8.45 21.90 -8.31
CA VAL A 345 -9.54 22.38 -7.44
C VAL A 345 -10.70 21.39 -7.40
N ALA A 346 -11.15 20.89 -8.55
CA ALA A 346 -12.25 19.93 -8.62
C ALA A 346 -11.92 18.63 -7.85
N LEU A 347 -10.68 18.13 -7.98
CA LEU A 347 -10.22 16.93 -7.29
C LEU A 347 -10.02 17.14 -5.78
N PHE A 348 -9.42 18.26 -5.36
CA PHE A 348 -9.32 18.60 -3.95
C PHE A 348 -10.69 18.79 -3.32
N LEU A 349 -11.64 19.40 -4.02
CA LEU A 349 -13.01 19.56 -3.52
C LEU A 349 -13.72 18.20 -3.39
N ARG A 350 -13.51 17.28 -4.34
CA ARG A 350 -13.99 15.89 -4.22
C ARG A 350 -13.39 15.19 -3.01
N ALA A 351 -12.07 15.27 -2.81
CA ALA A 351 -11.39 14.72 -1.64
C ALA A 351 -11.91 15.32 -0.33
N CYS A 352 -12.15 16.64 -0.31
CA CYS A 352 -12.70 17.38 0.82
C CYS A 352 -14.09 16.85 1.21
N ARG A 353 -14.99 16.64 0.24
CA ARG A 353 -16.32 16.05 0.46
C ARG A 353 -16.27 14.62 0.98
N LEU A 354 -15.21 13.89 0.65
CA LEU A 354 -14.96 12.54 1.16
C LEU A 354 -14.24 12.54 2.52
N GLY A 355 -14.03 13.71 3.13
CA GLY A 355 -13.48 13.84 4.48
C GLY A 355 -11.96 13.93 4.54
N PHE A 356 -11.26 14.24 3.45
CA PHE A 356 -9.82 14.49 3.49
C PHE A 356 -9.54 15.95 3.86
N ALA A 357 -9.21 16.21 5.12
CA ALA A 357 -9.12 17.55 5.71
C ALA A 357 -8.22 18.51 4.93
N SER A 358 -6.98 18.10 4.63
CA SER A 358 -6.00 18.93 3.92
C SER A 358 -6.45 19.29 2.51
N ALA A 359 -7.35 18.51 1.89
CA ALA A 359 -7.92 18.85 0.60
C ALA A 359 -8.83 20.09 0.69
N CYS A 360 -9.61 20.21 1.76
CA CYS A 360 -10.44 21.39 2.00
C CYS A 360 -9.56 22.64 2.15
N THR A 361 -8.47 22.53 2.91
CA THR A 361 -7.47 23.59 3.08
C THR A 361 -6.88 24.02 1.73
N ASN A 362 -6.52 23.07 0.87
CA ASN A 362 -5.96 23.39 -0.46
C ASN A 362 -6.96 24.10 -1.38
N VAL A 363 -8.25 23.74 -1.34
CA VAL A 363 -9.26 24.48 -2.12
C VAL A 363 -9.36 25.93 -1.64
N ALA A 364 -9.42 26.17 -0.33
CA ALA A 364 -9.47 27.52 0.23
C ALA A 364 -8.22 28.35 -0.13
N ALA A 365 -7.03 27.76 -0.03
CA ALA A 365 -5.78 28.42 -0.38
C ALA A 365 -5.69 28.73 -1.89
N THR A 366 -6.21 27.83 -2.74
CA THR A 366 -6.26 28.04 -4.19
C THR A 366 -7.19 29.20 -4.55
N ARG A 367 -8.33 29.34 -3.86
CA ARG A 367 -9.27 30.46 -4.05
C ARG A 367 -8.65 31.79 -3.68
N GLU A 368 -7.88 31.85 -2.60
CA GLU A 368 -7.11 33.04 -2.23
C GLU A 368 -6.08 33.40 -3.30
N SER A 369 -5.29 32.42 -3.74
CA SER A 369 -4.28 32.62 -4.80
C SER A 369 -4.92 33.12 -6.10
N ALA A 370 -6.12 32.65 -6.43
CA ALA A 370 -6.89 33.13 -7.58
C ALA A 370 -7.30 34.60 -7.42
N ALA A 371 -7.79 34.99 -6.23
CA ALA A 371 -8.17 36.38 -5.94
C ALA A 371 -6.98 37.33 -6.04
N GLU A 372 -5.82 36.95 -5.48
CA GLU A 372 -4.59 37.72 -5.57
C GLU A 372 -4.14 37.95 -7.03
N ALA A 373 -4.19 36.89 -7.85
CA ALA A 373 -3.81 36.96 -9.27
C ALA A 373 -4.68 37.93 -10.10
N THR A 374 -5.92 38.19 -9.67
CA THR A 374 -6.81 39.17 -10.31
C THR A 374 -6.55 40.62 -9.89
N GLY A 375 -5.47 40.89 -9.16
CA GLY A 375 -5.12 42.23 -8.71
C GLY A 375 -5.93 42.69 -7.49
N ASN A 376 -6.56 41.76 -6.78
CA ASN A 376 -7.16 41.98 -5.47
C ASN A 376 -6.31 41.31 -4.37
N PRO A 377 -5.05 41.75 -4.17
CA PRO A 377 -4.19 41.17 -3.16
C PRO A 377 -4.83 41.41 -1.77
N SER A 378 -4.84 40.37 -0.93
CA SER A 378 -5.18 40.40 0.50
C SER A 378 -6.63 40.13 0.92
N VAL A 379 -7.58 39.86 0.01
CA VAL A 379 -8.93 39.45 0.45
C VAL A 379 -8.96 37.93 0.59
N ILE A 380 -8.63 37.45 1.78
CA ILE A 380 -9.07 36.13 2.22
C ILE A 380 -10.60 36.18 2.22
N ASP A 381 -11.24 35.39 1.36
CA ASP A 381 -12.69 35.42 1.25
C ASP A 381 -13.36 34.68 2.43
N ASP A 382 -14.62 35.02 2.73
CA ASP A 382 -15.33 34.46 3.89
C ASP A 382 -15.40 32.93 3.84
N CYS A 383 -15.54 32.34 2.65
CA CYS A 383 -15.55 30.89 2.51
C CYS A 383 -14.21 30.28 2.94
N SER A 384 -13.07 30.88 2.56
CA SER A 384 -11.75 30.40 2.96
C SER A 384 -11.56 30.46 4.47
N VAL A 385 -11.95 31.57 5.12
CA VAL A 385 -11.84 31.67 6.60
C VAL A 385 -12.73 30.63 7.30
N ARG A 386 -13.98 30.47 6.84
CA ARG A 386 -14.91 29.44 7.36
C ARG A 386 -14.34 28.03 7.19
N THR A 387 -13.69 27.78 6.06
CA THR A 387 -13.05 26.51 5.74
C THR A 387 -11.90 26.24 6.71
N TYR A 388 -10.95 27.17 6.87
CA TYR A 388 -9.82 26.99 7.77
C TYR A 388 -10.24 26.85 9.22
N GLU A 389 -11.20 27.66 9.68
CA GLU A 389 -11.73 27.56 11.04
C GLU A 389 -12.30 26.15 11.28
N ALA A 390 -13.18 25.69 10.39
CA ALA A 390 -13.88 24.43 10.57
C ALA A 390 -12.94 23.21 10.46
N VAL A 391 -11.94 23.26 9.57
CA VAL A 391 -10.95 22.18 9.43
C VAL A 391 -9.97 22.19 10.60
N CYS A 392 -9.47 23.35 11.03
CA CYS A 392 -8.59 23.45 12.20
C CYS A 392 -9.29 22.94 13.46
N GLN A 393 -10.57 23.30 13.67
CA GLN A 393 -11.32 22.88 14.85
C GLN A 393 -11.61 21.38 14.88
N ARG A 394 -11.91 20.77 13.73
CA ARG A 394 -12.42 19.39 13.66
C ARG A 394 -11.37 18.34 13.30
N ALA A 395 -10.33 18.71 12.57
CA ALA A 395 -9.27 17.80 12.13
C ALA A 395 -7.88 18.15 12.71
N SER A 396 -7.74 19.34 13.30
CA SER A 396 -6.43 19.90 13.68
C SER A 396 -5.42 19.82 12.52
N ASP A 397 -5.89 20.11 11.30
CA ASP A 397 -5.03 20.18 10.11
C ASP A 397 -4.03 21.33 10.30
N PRO A 398 -2.71 21.05 10.24
CA PRO A 398 -1.68 22.05 10.52
C PRO A 398 -1.81 23.32 9.69
N TRP A 399 -2.01 23.17 8.38
CA TRP A 399 -2.13 24.31 7.47
C TRP A 399 -3.43 25.08 7.67
N ALA A 400 -4.55 24.41 7.92
CA ALA A 400 -5.80 25.10 8.27
C ALA A 400 -5.63 25.95 9.54
N CYS A 401 -4.94 25.44 10.56
CA CYS A 401 -4.69 26.20 11.78
C CYS A 401 -3.77 27.40 11.51
N THR A 402 -2.68 27.23 10.74
CA THR A 402 -1.81 28.34 10.34
C THR A 402 -2.59 29.44 9.60
N MET A 403 -3.38 29.05 8.60
CA MET A 403 -4.14 29.99 7.77
C MET A 403 -5.26 30.68 8.55
N PHE A 404 -5.97 29.96 9.43
CA PHE A 404 -6.99 30.55 10.29
C PHE A 404 -6.38 31.55 11.29
N GLY A 405 -5.25 31.20 11.91
CA GLY A 405 -4.50 32.10 12.78
C GLY A 405 -4.10 33.39 12.05
N GLY A 406 -3.56 33.27 10.84
CA GLY A 406 -3.26 34.43 9.98
C GLY A 406 -4.48 35.29 9.66
N ALA A 407 -5.63 34.67 9.36
CA ALA A 407 -6.88 35.40 9.10
C ALA A 407 -7.39 36.18 10.34
N LEU A 408 -7.26 35.60 11.54
CA LEU A 408 -7.58 36.28 12.81
C LEU A 408 -6.66 37.49 13.05
N LEU A 409 -5.37 37.37 12.73
CA LEU A 409 -4.41 38.47 12.86
C LEU A 409 -4.61 39.58 11.84
N LYS A 410 -5.21 39.28 10.68
CA LYS A 410 -5.57 40.26 9.66
C LYS A 410 -6.94 40.91 9.91
N GLY A 411 -7.77 40.35 10.79
CA GLY A 411 -9.11 40.86 11.05
C GLY A 411 -10.08 40.65 9.87
N VAL A 412 -9.95 39.53 9.15
CA VAL A 412 -10.72 39.30 7.91
C VAL A 412 -12.24 39.28 8.14
N ARG A 413 -12.70 38.77 9.29
CA ARG A 413 -14.13 38.69 9.66
C ARG A 413 -14.49 39.54 10.88
N GLY A 414 -13.67 40.53 11.23
CA GLY A 414 -13.88 41.37 12.41
C GLY A 414 -12.61 42.01 12.95
N PRO A 415 -12.63 42.52 14.19
CA PRO A 415 -11.42 43.03 14.85
C PRO A 415 -10.31 41.97 14.91
N ARG A 416 -9.04 42.41 14.94
CA ARG A 416 -7.91 41.49 15.17
C ARG A 416 -8.12 40.73 16.49
N GLU A 417 -7.99 39.40 16.46
CA GLU A 417 -8.15 38.52 17.62
C GLU A 417 -6.79 37.87 18.00
N VAL A 418 -5.89 38.65 18.59
CA VAL A 418 -4.48 38.24 18.84
C VAL A 418 -4.38 36.99 19.72
N GLU A 419 -5.08 36.93 20.85
CA GLU A 419 -4.99 35.80 21.78
C GLU A 419 -5.54 34.50 21.16
N ARG A 420 -6.66 34.60 20.46
CA ARG A 420 -7.24 33.46 19.74
C ARG A 420 -6.33 32.99 18.61
N ALA A 421 -5.69 33.92 17.90
CA ALA A 421 -4.71 33.57 16.88
C ALA A 421 -3.53 32.80 17.49
N ARG A 422 -3.00 33.20 18.65
CA ARG A 422 -1.93 32.45 19.34
C ARG A 422 -2.34 31.03 19.68
N GLU A 423 -3.53 30.85 20.23
CA GLU A 423 -4.07 29.52 20.56
C GLU A 423 -4.17 28.63 19.31
N VAL A 424 -4.75 29.17 18.23
CA VAL A 424 -4.93 28.44 16.97
C VAL A 424 -3.59 28.11 16.32
N LEU A 425 -2.66 29.07 16.25
CA LEU A 425 -1.33 28.89 15.64
C LEU A 425 -0.53 27.82 16.37
N GLY A 426 -0.68 27.67 17.69
CA GLY A 426 -0.05 26.60 18.47
C GLY A 426 -0.47 25.18 18.04
N LYS A 427 -1.65 25.01 17.43
CA LYS A 427 -2.14 23.71 16.95
C LYS A 427 -1.43 23.25 15.67
N SER A 428 -0.77 24.16 14.96
CA SER A 428 -0.09 23.88 13.68
C SER A 428 1.13 22.96 13.82
N CYS A 429 1.65 22.78 15.02
CA CYS A 429 2.86 21.98 15.28
C CYS A 429 2.56 20.50 15.61
N LYS A 430 1.40 19.98 15.20
CA LYS A 430 0.96 18.59 15.43
C LYS A 430 1.99 17.55 14.98
N HIS A 431 2.73 17.81 13.90
CA HIS A 431 3.73 16.89 13.34
C HIS A 431 5.18 17.27 13.67
N GLY A 432 5.40 18.15 14.65
CA GLY A 432 6.72 18.60 15.08
C GLY A 432 7.09 19.99 14.58
N ARG A 433 8.28 20.46 14.98
CA ARG A 433 8.75 21.82 14.71
C ARG A 433 9.23 22.07 13.28
N ASP A 434 9.67 21.00 12.62
CA ASP A 434 10.20 21.06 11.25
C ASP A 434 9.07 20.97 10.20
N ASP A 435 7.83 20.77 10.63
CA ASP A 435 6.66 20.82 9.75
C ASP A 435 6.52 22.23 9.15
N PRO A 436 6.36 22.37 7.81
CA PRO A 436 6.25 23.67 7.16
C PRO A 436 5.12 24.56 7.70
N ALA A 437 3.99 23.97 8.10
CA ALA A 437 2.88 24.73 8.68
C ALA A 437 3.25 25.25 10.07
N CYS A 438 3.96 24.45 10.87
CA CYS A 438 4.49 24.88 12.17
C CYS A 438 5.51 26.02 12.02
N ALA A 439 6.45 25.91 11.06
CA ALA A 439 7.43 26.95 10.79
C ALA A 439 6.75 28.27 10.37
N ALA A 440 5.74 28.20 9.49
CA ALA A 440 4.93 29.36 9.10
C ALA A 440 4.17 29.97 10.29
N ALA A 441 3.55 29.13 11.13
CA ALA A 441 2.86 29.59 12.34
C ALA A 441 3.82 30.26 13.34
N ALA A 442 5.03 29.70 13.51
CA ALA A 442 6.06 30.28 14.36
C ALA A 442 6.52 31.66 13.85
N SER A 443 6.60 31.85 12.52
CA SER A 443 6.89 33.16 11.93
C SER A 443 5.81 34.19 12.29
N LEU A 444 4.54 33.84 12.14
CA LEU A 444 3.41 34.70 12.51
C LEU A 444 3.41 35.04 14.01
N LEU A 445 3.70 34.07 14.88
CA LEU A 445 3.79 34.29 16.32
C LEU A 445 4.93 35.26 16.67
N LYS A 446 6.09 35.11 16.02
CA LYS A 446 7.24 35.99 16.23
C LYS A 446 6.92 37.45 15.83
N GLU A 447 6.21 37.66 14.73
CA GLU A 447 5.76 39.00 14.31
C GLU A 447 4.86 39.69 15.34
N LEU A 448 4.14 38.91 16.17
CA LEU A 448 3.33 39.46 17.26
C LEU A 448 4.13 39.81 18.51
N ASP A 449 5.26 39.12 18.73
CA ASP A 449 6.13 39.31 19.89
C ASP A 449 7.16 40.42 19.67
N GLU A 450 7.46 40.75 18.41
CA GLU A 450 8.30 41.89 18.08
C GLU A 450 7.54 43.19 18.39
N PRO A 451 8.10 44.08 19.23
CA PRO A 451 7.46 45.35 19.54
C PRO A 451 7.33 46.15 18.23
N HIS A 452 6.09 46.35 17.76
CA HIS A 452 5.82 47.22 16.63
C HIS A 452 6.47 48.58 16.89
N GLN A 453 7.54 48.89 16.15
CA GLN A 453 8.03 50.26 16.06
C GLN A 453 6.92 51.05 15.37
N ALA A 454 6.17 51.83 16.15
CA ALA A 454 5.14 52.71 15.64
C ALA A 454 5.74 53.61 14.54
N GLN A 455 5.24 53.48 13.31
CA GLN A 455 5.32 54.51 12.28
C GLN A 455 4.02 55.29 12.27
#